data_AF-A0A9E4EML6-F1
#
_entry.id   AF-A0A9E4EML6-F1
#
_cell.length_a   1.000
_cell.length_b   1.000
_cell.length_c   1.000
_cell.angle_alpha   90.00
_cell.angle_beta   90.00
_cell.angle_gamma   90.00
#
_symmetry.space_group_name_H-M   'P 1'
#
loop_
_entity.id
_entity.type
_entity.pdbx_description
1 polymer ?
#
loop_
_entity_poly.entity_id
_entity_poly.type
_entity_poly.pdbx_seq_one_letter_code
_entity_poly.pdbx_strand_id
1 'polypeptide(L)' 'PQCAALNMTNIAVQELSVKAAMEKDKEAAFHACALDPLTASVVSLPDIRKMFEELWKAEGDRLSYFDV' A
#
# COMPACT_ATOMS: atom_id res chain seq x y z
N PRO A 1 6.92 -25.29 2.41
CA PRO A 1 5.69 -24.59 1.93
C PRO A 1 5.29 -23.39 2.81
N GLN A 2 5.54 -23.46 4.12
CA GLN A 2 5.20 -22.41 5.09
C GLN A 2 6.00 -21.12 4.84
N CYS A 3 7.31 -21.19 4.60
CA CYS A 3 8.12 -20.02 4.26
C CYS A 3 7.65 -19.35 2.96
N ALA A 4 7.27 -20.16 1.97
CA ALA A 4 6.70 -19.63 0.73
C ALA A 4 5.37 -18.89 1.01
N ALA A 5 4.48 -19.47 1.81
CA ALA A 5 3.22 -18.83 2.19
C ALA A 5 3.43 -17.51 2.97
N LEU A 6 4.41 -17.46 3.89
CA LEU A 6 4.76 -16.22 4.58
C LEU A 6 5.28 -15.16 3.59
N ASN A 7 6.13 -15.55 2.64
CA ASN A 7 6.63 -14.63 1.62
C ASN A 7 5.50 -14.11 0.72
N MET A 8 4.51 -14.95 0.38
CA MET A 8 3.38 -14.53 -0.47
C MET A 8 2.62 -13.33 0.11
N THR A 9 2.52 -13.21 1.43
CA THR A 9 1.87 -12.04 2.07
C THR A 9 2.61 -10.74 1.78
N ASN A 10 3.94 -10.76 1.76
CA ASN A 10 4.77 -9.59 1.46
C ASN A 10 4.84 -9.32 -0.06
N ILE A 11 4.88 -10.39 -0.87
CA ILE A 11 4.86 -10.27 -2.33
C ILE A 11 3.57 -9.58 -2.80
N ALA A 12 2.41 -9.89 -2.21
CA ALA A 12 1.15 -9.24 -2.56
C ALA A 12 1.19 -7.71 -2.37
N VAL A 13 1.86 -7.22 -1.31
CA VAL A 13 2.08 -5.78 -1.08
C VAL A 13 2.93 -5.17 -2.20
N GLN A 14 4.00 -5.85 -2.60
CA GLN A 14 4.91 -5.40 -3.64
C GLN A 14 4.24 -5.39 -5.02
N GLU A 15 3.47 -6.43 -5.35
CA GLU A 15 2.71 -6.51 -6.60
C GLU A 15 1.71 -5.36 -6.73
N LEU A 16 0.98 -5.04 -5.66
CA LEU A 16 0.06 -3.90 -5.64
C LEU A 16 0.79 -2.56 -5.72
N SER A 17 1.96 -2.43 -5.08
CA SER A 17 2.77 -1.21 -5.15
C SER A 17 3.29 -0.97 -6.57
N VAL A 18 3.76 -2.02 -7.25
CA VAL A 18 4.17 -1.95 -8.66
C VAL A 18 2.98 -1.62 -9.55
N LYS A 19 1.83 -2.28 -9.33
CA LYS A 19 0.59 -1.98 -10.07
C LYS A 19 0.20 -0.51 -9.91
N ALA A 20 0.20 0.02 -8.70
CA ALA A 20 -0.09 1.42 -8.42
C ALA A 20 0.82 2.35 -9.22
N ALA A 21 2.13 2.10 -9.23
CA ALA A 21 3.07 2.92 -9.98
C ALA A 21 2.91 2.78 -11.51
N MET A 22 2.62 1.58 -12.02
CA MET A 22 2.47 1.35 -13.46
C MET A 22 1.16 1.94 -14.00
N GLU A 23 0.08 1.83 -13.24
CA GLU A 23 -1.27 2.26 -13.64
C GLU A 23 -1.62 3.67 -13.13
N LYS A 24 -0.74 4.29 -12.32
CA LYS A 24 -1.00 5.54 -11.59
C LYS A 24 -2.25 5.48 -10.73
N ASP A 25 -2.49 4.31 -10.13
CA ASP A 25 -3.67 4.04 -9.32
C ASP A 25 -3.38 4.24 -7.83
N LYS A 26 -3.88 5.34 -7.27
CA LYS A 26 -3.79 5.64 -5.82
C LYS A 26 -4.51 4.60 -4.96
N GLU A 27 -5.61 4.01 -5.43
CA GLU A 27 -6.33 2.98 -4.67
C GLU A 27 -5.53 1.68 -4.60
N ALA A 28 -4.80 1.31 -5.66
CA ALA A 28 -3.87 0.18 -5.61
C ALA A 28 -2.77 0.40 -4.56
N ALA A 29 -2.26 1.62 -4.41
CA ALA A 29 -1.29 1.96 -3.36
C ALA A 29 -1.91 1.86 -1.95
N PHE A 30 -3.16 2.31 -1.77
CA PHE A 30 -3.88 2.11 -0.52
C PHE A 30 -4.03 0.62 -0.18
N HIS A 31 -4.41 -0.21 -1.17
CA HIS A 31 -4.54 -1.65 -0.96
C HIS A 31 -3.20 -2.30 -0.57
N ALA A 32 -2.08 -1.84 -1.12
CA ALA A 32 -0.76 -2.30 -0.68
C ALA A 32 -0.52 -2.00 0.81
N CYS A 33 -0.80 -0.77 1.26
CA CYS A 33 -0.72 -0.41 2.68
C CYS A 33 -1.68 -1.22 3.56
N ALA A 34 -2.89 -1.50 3.08
CA ALA A 34 -3.88 -2.29 3.81
C ALA A 34 -3.53 -3.79 3.92
N LEU A 35 -2.76 -4.33 2.96
CA LEU A 35 -2.29 -5.72 2.99
C LEU A 35 -0.94 -5.91 3.68
N ASP A 36 -0.24 -4.82 4.03
CA ASP A 36 1.00 -4.92 4.79
C ASP A 36 0.76 -5.63 6.14
N PRO A 37 1.43 -6.78 6.41
CA PRO A 37 1.13 -7.60 7.58
C PRO A 37 1.27 -6.87 8.92
N LEU A 38 2.23 -5.94 9.03
CA LEU A 38 2.39 -5.15 10.24
C LEU A 38 1.23 -4.17 10.40
N THR A 39 0.96 -3.38 9.36
CA THR A 39 -0.11 -2.38 9.34
C THR A 39 -1.46 -3.01 9.66
N ALA A 40 -1.81 -4.11 8.99
CA ALA A 40 -3.07 -4.84 9.20
C ALA A 40 -3.17 -5.48 10.60
N SER A 41 -2.05 -5.73 11.28
CA SER A 41 -2.05 -6.34 12.62
C SER A 41 -2.31 -5.34 13.76
N VAL A 42 -2.04 -4.05 13.54
CA VAL A 42 -2.09 -3.04 14.61
C VAL A 42 -3.01 -1.85 14.31
N VAL A 43 -3.51 -1.71 13.09
CA VAL A 43 -4.36 -0.58 12.67
C VAL A 43 -5.67 -1.11 12.07
N SER A 44 -6.80 -0.48 12.44
CA SER A 44 -8.10 -0.84 11.85
C SER A 44 -8.18 -0.37 10.39
N LEU A 45 -8.90 -1.08 9.52
CA LEU A 45 -8.99 -0.70 8.10
C LEU A 45 -9.44 0.76 7.85
N PRO A 46 -10.43 1.31 8.59
CA PRO A 46 -10.77 2.74 8.49
C PRO A 46 -9.62 3.67 8.88
N ASP A 47 -8.86 3.32 9.92
CA ASP A 47 -7.70 4.10 10.37
C ASP A 47 -6.52 3.99 9.40
N ILE A 48 -6.33 2.83 8.74
CA ILE A 48 -5.34 2.65 7.66
C ILE A 48 -5.66 3.62 6.51
N ARG A 49 -6.93 3.75 6.12
CA ARG A 49 -7.35 4.70 5.08
C ARG A 49 -6.98 6.13 5.47
N LYS A 50 -7.29 6.52 6.71
CA LYS A 50 -6.96 7.85 7.21
C LYS A 50 -5.45 8.10 7.22
N MET A 51 -4.67 7.16 7.76
CA MET A 51 -3.21 7.21 7.78
C MET A 51 -2.64 7.31 6.36
N PHE A 52 -3.15 6.53 5.42
CA PHE A 52 -2.73 6.55 4.02
C PHE A 52 -2.94 7.93 3.38
N GLU A 53 -4.12 8.54 3.57
CA GLU A 53 -4.39 9.88 3.04
C GLU A 53 -3.48 10.95 3.66
N GLU A 54 -3.18 10.85 4.95
CA GLU A 54 -2.24 11.75 5.63
C GLU A 54 -0.82 11.61 5.07
N LEU A 55 -0.33 10.38 4.88
CA LEU A 55 0.97 10.09 4.28
C LEU A 55 1.04 10.52 2.81
N TRP A 56 0.00 10.23 2.03
CA TRP A 56 -0.08 10.61 0.62
C TRP A 56 0.01 12.12 0.44
N LYS A 57 -0.69 12.88 1.30
CA LYS A 57 -0.62 14.33 1.31
C LYS A 57 0.75 14.83 1.75
N ALA A 58 1.34 14.23 2.80
CA ALA A 58 2.64 14.62 3.30
C ALA A 58 3.78 14.38 2.28
N GLU A 59 3.68 13.31 1.49
CA GLU A 59 4.65 12.95 0.45
C GLU A 59 4.26 13.46 -0.94
N GLY A 60 3.26 14.33 -1.06
CA GLY A 60 2.68 14.77 -2.33
C GLY A 60 3.70 15.21 -3.38
N ASP A 61 4.71 16.00 -3.00
CA ASP A 61 5.76 16.46 -3.92
C ASP A 61 6.54 15.28 -4.55
N ARG A 62 6.79 14.22 -3.76
CA ARG A 62 7.48 13.00 -4.21
C ARG A 62 6.56 12.05 -4.98
N LEU A 63 5.25 12.17 -4.76
CA LEU A 63 4.22 11.38 -5.42
C LEU A 63 3.60 12.09 -6.63
N SER A 64 4.15 13.26 -7.03
CA SER A 64 3.69 14.03 -8.19
C SER A 64 3.61 13.25 -9.51
N TYR A 65 4.32 12.13 -9.61
CA TYR A 65 4.21 11.17 -10.72
C TYR A 65 2.78 10.61 -10.91
N PHE A 66 1.97 10.56 -9.85
CA PHE A 66 0.58 10.09 -9.84
C PHE A 66 -0.46 11.16 -10.22
N ASP A 67 -0.08 12.44 -10.34
CA ASP A 67 -1.01 13.56 -10.57
C ASP A 67 -1.49 13.72 -12.04
N VAL A 68 -1.64 12.61 -12.78
CA VAL A 68 -2.02 12.62 -14.21
C VAL A 68 -3.51 12.42 -14.43
#